data_AF-A0A388P1F5-F1
#
_entry.id   AF-A0A388P1F5-F1
#
_cell.length_a   1.000
_cell.length_b   1.000
_cell.length_c   1.000
_cell.angle_alpha   90.00
_cell.angle_beta   90.00
_cell.angle_gamma   90.00
#
_symmetry.space_group_name_H-M   'P 1'
#
loop_
_entity.id
_entity.type
_entity.pdbx_description
1 polymer ?
#
loop_
_entity_poly.entity_id
_entity_poly.type
_entity_poly.pdbx_seq_one_letter_code
_entity_poly.pdbx_strand_id
1 'polypeptide(L)'
;MFPIFRDSGEPVAFGGRILPGSTDPAKYKNSPETAIYAKSKTLYGLNWAKAEVVTADEVIVCEGYTDVIGFQRSGIKRAVATCGTALTEDHVRLLKRFATKVVLAFDADNAGQGAAERFYEWEKRYKVQVSVAHFPQGKDPGDLANSDPTALASAVANAQPFLGFRLQRVLDGGSLVSPEARSRTAEQAMAVINEHPDTNVRKLYAGQVATHVGMPVVDFVRLAERGIKNPTINIPAAANSRRSESAEFVVLALMFSQWEIIANWLSEALFVDEIYRRAFLAVAQAEGDVTKALELADPEAREVLERAAVADVETQPIREAWNLLSAAVRRELAHRVTITDPEQIRVDRSARLLLENLEVPNMAESSAEQLLGWLNNRVGEHE
;
A
#
# COMPACT_ATOMS: atom_id res chain seq x y z
N MET A 1 -31.00 1.22 -35.13
CA MET A 1 -30.18 0.08 -35.61
C MET A 1 -28.73 0.53 -35.66
N PHE A 2 -27.80 -0.35 -35.29
CA PHE A 2 -26.35 -0.12 -35.25
C PHE A 2 -25.68 -1.19 -36.11
N PRO A 3 -25.20 -0.87 -37.32
CA PRO A 3 -24.48 -1.84 -38.16
C PRO A 3 -23.13 -2.18 -37.53
N ILE A 4 -22.78 -3.48 -37.53
CA ILE A 4 -21.53 -4.00 -36.96
C ILE A 4 -20.64 -4.47 -38.11
N PHE A 5 -19.39 -4.04 -38.08
CA PHE A 5 -18.40 -4.30 -39.12
C PHE A 5 -17.21 -5.10 -38.57
N ARG A 6 -16.52 -5.83 -39.45
CA ARG A 6 -15.13 -6.28 -39.19
C ARG A 6 -14.18 -5.09 -39.17
N ASP A 7 -12.96 -5.29 -38.68
CA ASP A 7 -11.88 -4.30 -38.76
C ASP A 7 -11.51 -3.92 -40.20
N SER A 8 -11.85 -4.77 -41.19
CA SER A 8 -11.72 -4.48 -42.62
C SER A 8 -12.80 -3.55 -43.19
N GLY A 9 -13.88 -3.28 -42.45
CA GLY A 9 -15.02 -2.48 -42.90
C GLY A 9 -16.15 -3.30 -43.55
N GLU A 10 -16.06 -4.62 -43.59
CA GLU A 10 -17.15 -5.48 -44.08
C GLU A 10 -18.30 -5.57 -43.05
N PRO A 11 -19.57 -5.34 -43.44
CA PRO A 11 -20.71 -5.48 -42.53
C PRO A 11 -21.01 -6.95 -42.25
N VAL A 12 -21.17 -7.30 -40.96
CA VAL A 12 -21.36 -8.70 -40.53
C VAL A 12 -22.58 -8.94 -39.64
N ALA A 13 -23.09 -7.90 -38.98
CA ALA A 13 -24.20 -8.03 -38.05
C ALA A 13 -24.88 -6.68 -37.76
N PHE A 14 -25.91 -6.71 -36.92
CA PHE A 14 -26.55 -5.52 -36.38
C PHE A 14 -26.75 -5.63 -34.86
N GLY A 15 -26.63 -4.48 -34.19
CA GLY A 15 -27.23 -4.21 -32.91
C GLY A 15 -28.54 -3.43 -33.07
N GLY A 16 -29.51 -3.69 -32.21
CA GLY A 16 -30.78 -2.98 -32.14
C GLY A 16 -31.00 -2.48 -30.71
N ARG A 17 -31.58 -1.30 -30.58
CA ARG A 17 -32.07 -0.76 -29.30
C ARG A 17 -33.58 -0.68 -29.39
N ILE A 18 -34.25 -1.05 -28.32
CA ILE A 18 -35.69 -0.89 -28.19
C ILE A 18 -36.10 0.59 -28.28
N LEU A 19 -37.26 0.86 -28.90
CA LEU A 19 -37.86 2.20 -28.94
C LEU A 19 -38.98 2.31 -27.88
N PRO A 20 -39.28 3.53 -27.39
CA PRO A 20 -40.40 3.75 -26.48
C PRO A 20 -41.71 3.14 -27.01
N GLY A 21 -42.46 2.47 -26.13
CA GLY A 21 -43.73 1.82 -26.47
C GLY A 21 -43.61 0.35 -26.91
N SER A 22 -42.40 -0.21 -27.01
CA SER A 22 -42.21 -1.65 -27.25
C SER A 22 -42.28 -2.46 -25.95
N THR A 23 -42.84 -3.67 -26.05
CA THR A 23 -42.97 -4.64 -24.94
C THR A 23 -41.80 -5.63 -24.85
N ASP A 24 -40.77 -5.46 -25.69
CA ASP A 24 -39.60 -6.32 -25.69
C ASP A 24 -38.82 -6.20 -24.37
N PRO A 25 -38.51 -7.29 -23.66
CA PRO A 25 -37.82 -7.20 -22.38
C PRO A 25 -36.35 -6.75 -22.49
N ALA A 26 -35.72 -6.86 -23.66
CA ALA A 26 -34.31 -6.53 -23.82
C ALA A 26 -34.09 -5.09 -24.33
N LYS A 27 -33.34 -4.28 -23.57
CA LYS A 27 -32.96 -2.90 -23.96
C LYS A 27 -32.16 -2.88 -25.26
N TYR A 28 -31.27 -3.85 -25.44
CA TYR A 28 -30.48 -4.06 -26.65
C TYR A 28 -30.55 -5.52 -27.10
N LYS A 29 -30.57 -5.73 -28.41
CA LYS A 29 -30.47 -7.05 -29.05
C LYS A 29 -29.41 -7.02 -30.13
N ASN A 30 -28.61 -8.08 -30.18
CA ASN A 30 -27.60 -8.25 -31.21
C ASN A 30 -28.00 -9.41 -32.11
N SER A 31 -27.56 -9.40 -33.36
CA SER A 31 -27.59 -10.58 -34.22
C SER A 31 -27.09 -11.82 -33.44
N PRO A 32 -27.67 -13.00 -33.69
CA PRO A 32 -27.14 -14.26 -33.14
C PRO A 32 -25.74 -14.53 -33.72
N GLU A 33 -25.02 -15.47 -33.13
CA GLU A 33 -23.76 -15.98 -33.71
C GLU A 33 -24.01 -16.52 -35.13
N THR A 34 -23.13 -16.20 -36.08
CA THR A 34 -23.21 -16.68 -37.47
C THR A 34 -21.82 -17.09 -37.97
N ALA A 35 -21.75 -17.68 -39.17
CA ALA A 35 -20.46 -18.00 -39.80
C ALA A 35 -19.56 -16.76 -40.03
N ILE A 36 -20.15 -15.57 -40.12
CA ILE A 36 -19.43 -14.31 -40.36
C ILE A 36 -19.39 -13.38 -39.14
N TYR A 37 -20.10 -13.70 -38.06
CA TYR A 37 -20.20 -12.85 -36.88
C TYR A 37 -20.09 -13.65 -35.60
N ALA A 38 -19.07 -13.33 -34.81
CA ALA A 38 -18.90 -13.84 -33.46
C ALA A 38 -18.75 -12.70 -32.46
N LYS A 39 -19.63 -12.62 -31.45
CA LYS A 39 -19.62 -11.54 -30.46
C LYS A 39 -18.32 -11.49 -29.67
N SER A 40 -17.72 -12.66 -29.43
CA SER A 40 -16.46 -12.82 -28.70
C SER A 40 -15.22 -12.39 -29.48
N LYS A 41 -15.35 -12.02 -30.76
CA LYS A 41 -14.22 -11.64 -31.64
C LYS A 41 -14.43 -10.30 -32.34
N THR A 42 -15.57 -9.65 -32.14
CA THR A 42 -15.99 -8.48 -32.91
C THR A 42 -16.18 -7.29 -31.97
N LEU A 43 -15.51 -6.19 -32.28
CA LEU A 43 -15.65 -4.93 -31.56
C LEU A 43 -16.34 -3.91 -32.46
N TYR A 44 -17.47 -3.40 -32.01
CA TYR A 44 -18.18 -2.32 -32.69
C TYR A 44 -17.31 -1.06 -32.75
N GLY A 45 -17.28 -0.41 -33.92
CA GLY A 45 -16.59 0.86 -34.14
C GLY A 45 -15.11 0.74 -34.48
N LEU A 46 -14.50 -0.45 -34.36
CA LEU A 46 -13.06 -0.64 -34.63
C LEU A 46 -12.68 -0.26 -36.07
N ASN A 47 -13.56 -0.53 -37.04
CA ASN A 47 -13.36 -0.15 -38.44
C ASN A 47 -13.19 1.37 -38.65
N TRP A 48 -13.85 2.19 -37.83
CA TRP A 48 -13.72 3.65 -37.87
C TRP A 48 -12.61 4.17 -36.96
N ALA A 49 -12.40 3.52 -35.81
CA ALA A 49 -11.47 3.97 -34.78
C ALA A 49 -9.99 3.64 -35.07
N LYS A 50 -9.73 2.65 -35.94
CA LYS A 50 -8.40 2.06 -36.16
C LYS A 50 -7.29 3.09 -36.38
N ALA A 51 -7.53 4.11 -37.21
CA ALA A 51 -6.50 5.12 -37.50
C ALA A 51 -6.08 5.86 -36.22
N GLU A 52 -7.02 6.31 -35.42
CA GLU A 52 -6.72 7.04 -34.19
C GLU A 52 -6.26 6.16 -33.04
N VAL A 53 -6.70 4.90 -33.01
CA VAL A 53 -6.16 3.90 -32.08
C VAL A 53 -4.65 3.74 -32.30
N VAL A 54 -4.22 3.63 -33.57
CA VAL A 54 -2.79 3.52 -33.91
C VAL A 54 -2.04 4.82 -33.62
N THR A 55 -2.59 5.98 -34.01
CA THR A 55 -1.95 7.28 -33.75
C THR A 55 -1.75 7.54 -32.26
N ALA A 56 -2.72 7.19 -31.42
CA ALA A 56 -2.66 7.39 -29.97
C ALA A 56 -1.95 6.26 -29.21
N ASP A 57 -1.70 5.12 -29.86
CA ASP A 57 -1.30 3.85 -29.23
C ASP A 57 -2.23 3.46 -28.05
N GLU A 58 -3.52 3.78 -28.17
CA GLU A 58 -4.51 3.62 -27.12
C GLU A 58 -5.88 3.31 -27.72
N VAL A 59 -6.59 2.34 -27.13
CA VAL A 59 -7.99 2.05 -27.46
C VAL A 59 -8.86 2.16 -26.21
N ILE A 60 -10.02 2.79 -26.35
CA ILE A 60 -11.02 2.88 -25.28
C ILE A 60 -12.08 1.81 -25.54
N VAL A 61 -12.32 0.94 -24.57
CA VAL A 61 -13.28 -0.17 -24.69
C VAL A 61 -14.49 0.12 -23.80
N CYS A 62 -15.64 0.31 -24.43
CA CYS A 62 -16.92 0.56 -23.79
C CYS A 62 -17.81 -0.70 -23.79
N GLU A 63 -18.89 -0.68 -23.01
CA GLU A 63 -19.90 -1.74 -23.03
C GLU A 63 -20.92 -1.56 -24.16
N GLY A 64 -21.30 -0.31 -24.48
CA GLY A 64 -22.42 0.01 -25.36
C GLY A 64 -22.08 0.73 -26.66
N TYR A 65 -22.95 0.58 -27.66
CA TYR A 65 -22.85 1.27 -28.94
C TYR A 65 -22.95 2.80 -28.81
N THR A 66 -23.81 3.26 -27.90
CA THR A 66 -24.04 4.69 -27.65
C THR A 66 -22.84 5.37 -27.03
N ASP A 67 -22.04 4.64 -26.24
CA ASP A 67 -20.83 5.15 -25.61
C ASP A 67 -19.78 5.50 -26.67
N VAL A 68 -19.59 4.58 -27.64
CA VAL A 68 -18.69 4.80 -28.79
C VAL A 68 -19.13 6.00 -29.61
N ILE A 69 -20.43 6.13 -29.85
CA ILE A 69 -20.98 7.30 -30.56
C ILE A 69 -20.78 8.58 -29.73
N GLY A 70 -20.92 8.51 -28.41
CA GLY A 70 -20.66 9.60 -27.47
C GLY A 70 -19.22 10.09 -27.58
N PHE A 71 -18.25 9.19 -27.39
CA PHE A 71 -16.83 9.48 -27.56
C PHE A 71 -16.51 10.09 -28.93
N GLN A 72 -17.06 9.52 -30.01
CA GLN A 72 -16.89 10.05 -31.37
C GLN A 72 -17.40 11.49 -31.48
N ARG A 73 -18.58 11.79 -30.93
CA ARG A 73 -19.17 13.14 -30.94
C ARG A 73 -18.38 14.14 -30.11
N SER A 74 -17.74 13.67 -29.03
CA SER A 74 -16.82 14.46 -28.20
C SER A 74 -15.41 14.59 -28.81
N GLY A 75 -15.19 14.11 -30.04
CA GLY A 75 -13.91 14.22 -30.74
C GLY A 75 -12.87 13.14 -30.36
N ILE A 76 -13.23 12.19 -29.49
CA ILE A 76 -12.37 11.09 -29.04
C ILE A 76 -12.67 9.87 -29.92
N LYS A 77 -11.99 9.77 -31.06
CA LYS A 77 -12.34 8.81 -32.13
C LYS A 77 -11.65 7.45 -32.01
N ARG A 78 -11.21 7.07 -30.81
CA ARG A 78 -10.49 5.81 -30.52
C ARG A 78 -11.27 4.85 -29.62
N ALA A 79 -12.58 5.05 -29.49
CA ALA A 79 -13.47 4.21 -28.72
C ALA A 79 -14.06 3.06 -29.57
N VAL A 80 -14.23 1.90 -28.94
CA VAL A 80 -14.85 0.70 -29.47
C VAL A 80 -15.75 0.06 -28.40
N ALA A 81 -16.65 -0.84 -28.77
CA ALA A 81 -17.50 -1.53 -27.81
C ALA A 81 -17.60 -3.04 -28.05
N THR A 82 -17.75 -3.80 -26.96
CA THR A 82 -18.15 -5.20 -27.04
C THR A 82 -19.60 -5.34 -27.49
N CYS A 83 -19.92 -6.36 -28.28
CA CYS A 83 -21.28 -6.55 -28.79
C CYS A 83 -22.15 -7.38 -27.82
N GLY A 84 -22.41 -6.86 -26.62
CA GLY A 84 -23.24 -7.51 -25.60
C GLY A 84 -22.63 -8.79 -25.02
N THR A 85 -21.34 -8.76 -24.76
CA THR A 85 -20.56 -9.83 -24.13
C THR A 85 -19.43 -9.20 -23.32
N ALA A 86 -18.87 -9.93 -22.35
CA ALA A 86 -17.69 -9.46 -21.64
C ALA A 86 -16.49 -9.35 -22.61
N LEU A 87 -15.50 -8.51 -22.26
CA LEU A 87 -14.24 -8.48 -22.98
C LEU A 87 -13.59 -9.87 -22.97
N THR A 88 -13.08 -10.32 -24.11
CA THR A 88 -12.52 -11.67 -24.30
C THR A 88 -11.05 -11.59 -24.66
N GLU A 89 -10.35 -12.72 -24.56
CA GLU A 89 -8.97 -12.81 -24.99
C GLU A 89 -8.81 -12.54 -26.51
N ASP A 90 -9.76 -12.99 -27.33
CA ASP A 90 -9.74 -12.73 -28.77
C ASP A 90 -9.87 -11.23 -29.10
N HIS A 91 -10.66 -10.49 -28.31
CA HIS A 91 -10.71 -9.03 -28.41
C HIS A 91 -9.35 -8.40 -28.09
N VAL A 92 -8.71 -8.80 -26.99
CA VAL A 92 -7.40 -8.27 -26.61
C VAL A 92 -6.34 -8.60 -27.68
N ARG A 93 -6.35 -9.83 -28.22
CA ARG A 93 -5.44 -10.24 -29.30
C ARG A 93 -5.65 -9.40 -30.56
N LEU A 94 -6.90 -9.07 -30.90
CA LEU A 94 -7.24 -8.18 -32.00
C LEU A 94 -6.72 -6.77 -31.75
N LEU A 95 -7.02 -6.19 -30.57
CA LEU A 95 -6.63 -4.84 -30.19
C LEU A 95 -5.12 -4.64 -30.15
N LYS A 96 -4.36 -5.65 -29.66
CA LYS A 96 -2.90 -5.59 -29.60
C LYS A 96 -2.22 -5.37 -30.95
N ARG A 97 -2.90 -5.70 -32.06
CA ARG A 97 -2.40 -5.42 -33.42
C ARG A 97 -2.36 -3.91 -33.74
N PHE A 98 -3.07 -3.09 -32.96
CA PHE A 98 -3.26 -1.67 -33.22
C PHE A 98 -2.78 -0.76 -32.07
N ALA A 99 -2.84 -1.22 -30.82
CA ALA A 99 -2.44 -0.44 -29.66
C ALA A 99 -1.83 -1.30 -28.55
N THR A 100 -0.97 -0.70 -27.74
CA THR A 100 -0.44 -1.31 -26.53
C THR A 100 -1.23 -0.93 -25.28
N LYS A 101 -1.95 0.20 -25.29
CA LYS A 101 -2.76 0.68 -24.16
C LYS A 101 -4.24 0.41 -24.39
N VAL A 102 -4.91 -0.13 -23.37
CA VAL A 102 -6.34 -0.42 -23.36
C VAL A 102 -6.96 0.29 -22.17
N VAL A 103 -7.85 1.24 -22.43
CA VAL A 103 -8.61 1.94 -21.40
C VAL A 103 -10.01 1.35 -21.34
N LEU A 104 -10.38 0.76 -20.21
CA LEU A 104 -11.73 0.27 -19.95
C LEU A 104 -12.61 1.45 -19.52
N ALA A 105 -13.67 1.69 -20.29
CA ALA A 105 -14.71 2.67 -19.99
C ALA A 105 -15.99 1.93 -19.61
N PHE A 106 -15.94 1.19 -18.50
CA PHE A 106 -17.05 0.41 -17.97
C PHE A 106 -17.67 1.10 -16.76
N ASP A 107 -18.89 0.71 -16.41
CA ASP A 107 -19.51 1.14 -15.17
C ASP A 107 -18.68 0.64 -13.97
N ALA A 108 -18.55 1.49 -12.95
CA ALA A 108 -17.66 1.28 -11.81
C ALA A 108 -17.89 -0.07 -11.09
N ASP A 109 -19.09 -0.63 -11.19
CA ASP A 109 -19.48 -1.88 -10.53
C ASP A 109 -19.18 -3.15 -11.35
N ASN A 110 -19.06 -3.06 -12.68
CA ASN A 110 -18.81 -4.22 -13.54
C ASN A 110 -17.33 -4.63 -13.63
N ALA A 111 -16.41 -3.69 -13.39
CA ALA A 111 -14.97 -3.92 -13.57
C ALA A 111 -14.29 -4.73 -12.44
N GLY A 112 -14.98 -5.00 -11.33
CA GLY A 112 -14.32 -5.14 -10.03
C GLY A 112 -13.81 -6.52 -9.59
N GLN A 113 -14.49 -7.64 -9.90
CA GLN A 113 -14.23 -8.89 -9.15
C GLN A 113 -14.11 -10.18 -9.97
N GLY A 114 -14.83 -10.33 -11.09
CA GLY A 114 -14.89 -11.63 -11.79
C GLY A 114 -13.76 -11.93 -12.80
N ALA A 115 -12.90 -10.96 -13.11
CA ALA A 115 -12.00 -11.03 -14.27
C ALA A 115 -10.58 -10.47 -14.07
N ALA A 116 -10.20 -10.09 -12.85
CA ALA A 116 -8.91 -9.45 -12.60
C ALA A 116 -7.71 -10.31 -13.03
N GLU A 117 -7.74 -11.60 -12.69
CA GLU A 117 -6.71 -12.57 -13.09
C GLU A 117 -6.52 -12.60 -14.61
N ARG A 118 -7.62 -12.56 -15.37
CA ARG A 118 -7.56 -12.54 -16.84
C ARG A 118 -6.90 -11.28 -17.37
N PHE A 119 -7.18 -10.11 -16.79
CA PHE A 119 -6.53 -8.86 -17.19
C PHE A 119 -5.03 -8.93 -16.98
N TYR A 120 -4.57 -9.38 -15.82
CA TYR A 120 -3.14 -9.51 -15.55
C TYR A 120 -2.46 -10.57 -16.43
N GLU A 121 -3.13 -11.68 -16.71
CA GLU A 121 -2.66 -12.67 -17.69
C GLU A 121 -2.51 -12.04 -19.07
N TRP A 122 -3.49 -11.23 -19.49
CA TRP A 122 -3.45 -10.55 -20.78
C TRP A 122 -2.35 -9.50 -20.85
N GLU A 123 -2.16 -8.68 -19.81
CA GLU A 123 -1.04 -7.73 -19.74
C GLU A 123 0.30 -8.45 -19.90
N LYS A 124 0.49 -9.57 -19.18
CA LYS A 124 1.72 -10.36 -19.25
C LYS A 124 1.93 -11.02 -20.61
N ARG A 125 0.89 -11.69 -21.13
CA ARG A 125 0.92 -12.51 -22.35
C ARG A 125 0.96 -11.67 -23.63
N TYR A 126 0.15 -10.62 -23.68
CA TYR A 126 0.00 -9.77 -24.87
C TYR A 126 0.77 -8.46 -24.78
N LYS A 127 1.46 -8.19 -23.65
CA LYS A 127 2.23 -6.94 -23.45
C LYS A 127 1.36 -5.71 -23.72
N VAL A 128 0.15 -5.75 -23.17
CA VAL A 128 -0.77 -4.61 -23.13
C VAL A 128 -0.74 -3.98 -21.75
N GLN A 129 -1.10 -2.71 -21.67
CA GLN A 129 -1.33 -2.00 -20.42
C GLN A 129 -2.83 -1.76 -20.29
N VAL A 130 -3.44 -2.21 -19.20
CA VAL A 130 -4.87 -2.05 -18.96
C VAL A 130 -5.08 -0.98 -17.90
N SER A 131 -5.82 0.05 -18.28
CA SER A 131 -6.24 1.14 -17.39
C SER A 131 -7.77 1.22 -17.34
N VAL A 132 -8.31 1.88 -16.33
CA VAL A 132 -9.75 2.10 -16.14
C VAL A 132 -10.01 3.59 -16.07
N ALA A 133 -10.92 4.07 -16.92
CA ALA A 133 -11.43 5.43 -16.83
C ALA A 133 -12.49 5.49 -15.72
N HIS A 134 -12.31 6.39 -14.76
CA HIS A 134 -13.28 6.59 -13.68
C HIS A 134 -14.26 7.71 -14.06
N PHE A 135 -15.55 7.39 -14.08
CA PHE A 135 -16.62 8.33 -14.36
C PHE A 135 -17.35 8.73 -13.08
N PRO A 136 -17.96 9.94 -13.04
CA PRO A 136 -18.82 10.35 -11.94
C PRO A 136 -19.94 9.32 -11.67
N GLN A 137 -20.32 9.17 -10.40
CA GLN A 137 -21.29 8.15 -10.00
C GLN A 137 -22.61 8.26 -10.77
N GLY A 138 -23.06 7.13 -11.34
CA GLY A 138 -24.31 7.03 -12.09
C GLY A 138 -24.28 7.68 -13.47
N LYS A 139 -23.09 7.98 -14.03
CA LYS A 139 -22.91 8.46 -15.40
C LYS A 139 -22.19 7.42 -16.24
N ASP A 140 -22.77 7.11 -17.40
CA ASP A 140 -22.09 6.34 -18.44
C ASP A 140 -21.36 7.29 -19.44
N PRO A 141 -20.45 6.78 -20.28
CA PRO A 141 -19.74 7.62 -21.25
C PRO A 141 -20.68 8.32 -22.25
N GLY A 142 -21.80 7.68 -22.62
CA GLY A 142 -22.78 8.24 -23.54
C GLY A 142 -23.52 9.46 -22.96
N ASP A 143 -23.89 9.39 -21.69
CA ASP A 143 -24.50 10.48 -20.92
C ASP A 143 -23.50 11.61 -20.74
N LEU A 144 -22.28 11.28 -20.33
CA LEU A 144 -21.22 12.26 -20.09
C LEU A 144 -20.81 12.97 -21.39
N ALA A 145 -20.78 12.28 -22.52
CA ALA A 145 -20.55 12.88 -23.84
C ALA A 145 -21.57 13.98 -24.20
N ASN A 146 -22.80 13.89 -23.71
CA ASN A 146 -23.82 14.90 -23.96
C ASN A 146 -23.81 16.02 -22.90
N SER A 147 -23.60 15.68 -21.63
CA SER A 147 -23.68 16.66 -20.53
C SER A 147 -22.37 17.41 -20.27
N ASP A 148 -21.23 16.72 -20.37
CA ASP A 148 -19.89 17.27 -20.09
C ASP A 148 -18.79 16.52 -20.89
N PRO A 149 -18.58 16.88 -22.17
CA PRO A 149 -17.54 16.29 -23.00
C PRO A 149 -16.12 16.47 -22.43
N THR A 150 -15.88 17.54 -21.66
CA THR A 150 -14.58 17.82 -21.07
C THR A 150 -14.27 16.84 -19.94
N ALA A 151 -15.26 16.56 -19.08
CA ALA A 151 -15.14 15.52 -18.07
C ALA A 151 -14.89 14.14 -18.69
N LEU A 152 -15.54 13.82 -19.82
CA LEU A 152 -15.30 12.58 -20.55
C LEU A 152 -13.85 12.46 -21.02
N ALA A 153 -13.29 13.52 -21.61
CA ALA A 153 -11.90 13.55 -22.04
C ALA A 153 -10.94 13.44 -20.86
N SER A 154 -11.23 14.14 -19.76
CA SER A 154 -10.45 14.10 -18.52
C SER A 154 -10.43 12.71 -17.90
N ALA A 155 -11.57 12.00 -17.89
CA ALA A 155 -11.67 10.64 -17.35
C ALA A 155 -10.77 9.65 -18.11
N VAL A 156 -10.66 9.79 -19.43
CA VAL A 156 -9.74 8.97 -20.25
C VAL A 156 -8.30 9.38 -20.01
N ALA A 157 -7.98 10.68 -20.00
CA ALA A 157 -6.62 11.17 -19.80
C ALA A 157 -6.05 10.80 -18.42
N ASN A 158 -6.91 10.72 -17.41
CA ASN A 158 -6.56 10.34 -16.04
C ASN A 158 -6.89 8.87 -15.73
N ALA A 159 -7.06 8.02 -16.75
CA ALA A 159 -7.35 6.61 -16.55
C ALA A 159 -6.25 5.95 -15.69
N GLN A 160 -6.68 5.23 -14.66
CA GLN A 160 -5.78 4.64 -13.67
C GLN A 160 -5.41 3.21 -14.09
N PRO A 161 -4.16 2.76 -13.85
CA PRO A 161 -3.80 1.34 -14.05
C PRO A 161 -4.79 0.43 -13.31
N PHE A 162 -5.14 -0.70 -13.92
CA PHE A 162 -6.21 -1.58 -13.43
C PHE A 162 -6.05 -1.99 -11.95
N LEU A 163 -4.83 -2.34 -11.54
CA LEU A 163 -4.53 -2.63 -10.13
C LEU A 163 -4.75 -1.41 -9.24
N GLY A 164 -4.26 -0.23 -9.66
CA GLY A 164 -4.43 1.02 -8.94
C GLY A 164 -5.90 1.40 -8.75
N PHE A 165 -6.72 1.23 -9.79
CA PHE A 165 -8.16 1.46 -9.72
C PHE A 165 -8.85 0.54 -8.69
N ARG A 166 -8.54 -0.77 -8.72
CA ARG A 166 -9.12 -1.73 -7.76
C ARG A 166 -8.66 -1.44 -6.34
N LEU A 167 -7.39 -1.09 -6.17
CA LEU A 167 -6.84 -0.72 -4.88
C LEU A 167 -7.52 0.53 -4.31
N GLN A 168 -7.67 1.58 -5.12
CA GLN A 168 -8.34 2.80 -4.69
C GLN A 168 -9.76 2.53 -4.20
N ARG A 169 -10.52 1.67 -4.90
CA ARG A 169 -11.87 1.27 -4.46
C ARG A 169 -11.88 0.59 -3.08
N VAL A 170 -10.87 -0.24 -2.78
CA VAL A 170 -10.73 -0.86 -1.45
C VAL A 170 -10.40 0.18 -0.39
N LEU A 171 -9.51 1.12 -0.70
CA LEU A 171 -9.13 2.18 0.23
C LEU A 171 -10.29 3.15 0.52
N ASP A 172 -11.03 3.57 -0.52
CA ASP A 172 -12.19 4.47 -0.40
C ASP A 172 -13.36 3.83 0.37
N GLY A 173 -13.54 2.52 0.23
CA GLY A 173 -14.54 1.75 0.99
C GLY A 173 -14.08 1.33 2.39
N GLY A 174 -12.78 1.46 2.66
CA GLY A 174 -12.16 1.11 3.94
C GLY A 174 -12.35 2.17 5.01
N SER A 175 -11.97 1.85 6.24
CA SER A 175 -11.99 2.79 7.36
C SER A 175 -10.67 2.76 8.10
N LEU A 176 -10.14 3.95 8.39
CA LEU A 176 -8.89 4.13 9.13
C LEU A 176 -9.11 4.67 10.55
N VAL A 177 -10.36 4.65 11.03
CA VAL A 177 -10.76 5.27 12.30
C VAL A 177 -10.19 4.51 13.50
N SER A 178 -10.27 3.18 13.48
CA SER A 178 -9.72 2.33 14.54
C SER A 178 -8.53 1.51 14.05
N PRO A 179 -7.62 1.07 14.93
CA PRO A 179 -6.56 0.15 14.56
C PRO A 179 -7.08 -1.10 13.84
N GLU A 180 -8.16 -1.71 14.32
CA GLU A 180 -8.78 -2.90 13.71
C GLU A 180 -9.34 -2.60 12.32
N ALA A 181 -9.91 -1.42 12.13
CA ALA A 181 -10.39 -0.98 10.82
C ALA A 181 -9.23 -0.75 9.84
N ARG A 182 -8.11 -0.17 10.31
CA ARG A 182 -6.88 -0.02 9.52
C ARG A 182 -6.31 -1.36 9.09
N SER A 183 -6.20 -2.31 10.02
CA SER A 183 -5.73 -3.67 9.70
C SER A 183 -6.62 -4.33 8.66
N ARG A 184 -7.95 -4.36 8.86
CA ARG A 184 -8.86 -4.95 7.86
C ARG A 184 -8.74 -4.29 6.48
N THR A 185 -8.66 -2.96 6.43
CA THR A 185 -8.49 -2.21 5.18
C THR A 185 -7.17 -2.58 4.50
N ALA A 186 -6.09 -2.66 5.28
CA ALA A 186 -4.78 -3.05 4.79
C ALA A 186 -4.74 -4.51 4.29
N GLU A 187 -5.39 -5.44 4.98
CA GLU A 187 -5.48 -6.85 4.58
C GLU A 187 -6.22 -6.99 3.25
N GLN A 188 -7.36 -6.30 3.09
CA GLN A 188 -8.12 -6.27 1.84
C GLN A 188 -7.31 -5.66 0.70
N ALA A 189 -6.60 -4.56 0.96
CA ALA A 189 -5.73 -3.91 -0.03
C ALA A 189 -4.59 -4.83 -0.47
N MET A 190 -3.94 -5.50 0.49
CA MET A 190 -2.86 -6.45 0.20
C MET A 190 -3.35 -7.70 -0.55
N ALA A 191 -4.58 -8.17 -0.27
CA ALA A 191 -5.20 -9.25 -1.04
C ALA A 191 -5.32 -8.89 -2.52
N VAL A 192 -5.79 -7.67 -2.84
CA VAL A 192 -5.89 -7.16 -4.22
C VAL A 192 -4.51 -7.03 -4.87
N ILE A 193 -3.52 -6.51 -4.14
CA ILE A 193 -2.14 -6.38 -4.63
C ILE A 193 -1.55 -7.74 -4.99
N ASN A 194 -1.75 -8.75 -4.14
CA ASN A 194 -1.13 -10.07 -4.30
C ASN A 194 -1.68 -10.87 -5.49
N GLU A 195 -2.81 -10.48 -6.07
CA GLU A 195 -3.32 -11.02 -7.33
C GLU A 195 -2.43 -10.68 -8.54
N HIS A 196 -1.69 -9.56 -8.49
CA HIS A 196 -0.86 -9.12 -9.62
C HIS A 196 0.34 -10.06 -9.81
N PRO A 197 0.71 -10.54 -11.00
CA PRO A 197 1.76 -11.55 -11.17
C PRO A 197 3.19 -11.02 -10.97
N ASP A 198 3.41 -9.71 -11.10
CA ASP A 198 4.74 -9.08 -10.96
C ASP A 198 5.01 -8.63 -9.52
N THR A 199 6.04 -9.23 -8.90
CA THR A 199 6.46 -8.92 -7.52
C THR A 199 6.93 -7.47 -7.34
N ASN A 200 7.60 -6.86 -8.33
CA ASN A 200 8.06 -5.49 -8.21
C ASN A 200 6.88 -4.51 -8.20
N VAL A 201 5.88 -4.76 -9.04
CA VAL A 201 4.62 -4.00 -9.02
C VAL A 201 3.94 -4.14 -7.67
N ARG A 202 3.87 -5.36 -7.11
CA ARG A 202 3.31 -5.57 -5.76
C ARG A 202 4.02 -4.74 -4.69
N LYS A 203 5.36 -4.74 -4.68
CA LYS A 203 6.17 -4.00 -3.70
C LYS A 203 5.89 -2.50 -3.73
N LEU A 204 5.79 -1.92 -4.93
CA LEU A 204 5.52 -0.49 -5.10
C LEU A 204 4.14 -0.11 -4.56
N TYR A 205 3.10 -0.86 -4.93
CA TYR A 205 1.76 -0.63 -4.40
C TYR A 205 1.64 -0.91 -2.90
N ALA A 206 2.32 -1.93 -2.40
CA ALA A 206 2.34 -2.25 -0.98
C ALA A 206 2.96 -1.10 -0.15
N GLY A 207 4.00 -0.45 -0.66
CA GLY A 207 4.54 0.76 -0.05
C GLY A 207 3.54 1.92 -0.01
N GLN A 208 2.79 2.13 -1.09
CA GLN A 208 1.73 3.16 -1.13
C GLN A 208 0.63 2.87 -0.10
N VAL A 209 0.19 1.61 0.02
CA VAL A 209 -0.81 1.19 1.01
C VAL A 209 -0.27 1.43 2.42
N ALA A 210 0.97 1.02 2.71
CA ALA A 210 1.57 1.22 4.02
C ALA A 210 1.58 2.69 4.44
N THR A 211 1.97 3.59 3.51
CA THR A 211 1.89 5.04 3.74
C THR A 211 0.47 5.51 3.99
N HIS A 212 -0.50 5.02 3.20
CA HIS A 212 -1.91 5.39 3.34
C HIS A 212 -2.52 4.96 4.68
N VAL A 213 -2.21 3.75 5.16
CA VAL A 213 -2.75 3.24 6.44
C VAL A 213 -1.91 3.64 7.67
N GLY A 214 -0.76 4.31 7.45
CA GLY A 214 0.13 4.77 8.51
C GLY A 214 0.91 3.64 9.19
N MET A 215 1.35 2.64 8.43
CA MET A 215 2.11 1.48 8.91
C MET A 215 3.50 1.40 8.27
N PRO A 216 4.47 0.66 8.86
CA PRO A 216 5.82 0.55 8.31
C PRO A 216 5.82 -0.06 6.90
N VAL A 217 6.43 0.66 5.95
CA VAL A 217 6.55 0.22 4.53
C VAL A 217 7.26 -1.13 4.42
N VAL A 218 8.27 -1.36 5.25
CA VAL A 218 9.08 -2.59 5.23
C VAL A 218 8.25 -3.85 5.45
N ASP A 219 7.23 -3.80 6.30
CA ASP A 219 6.39 -4.95 6.61
C ASP A 219 5.50 -5.31 5.43
N PHE A 220 4.93 -4.30 4.77
CA PHE A 220 4.07 -4.47 3.60
C PHE A 220 4.87 -4.95 2.39
N VAL A 221 6.09 -4.43 2.19
CA VAL A 221 6.99 -4.90 1.13
C VAL A 221 7.33 -6.38 1.33
N ARG A 222 7.61 -6.82 2.56
CA ARG A 222 7.85 -8.24 2.89
C ARG A 222 6.59 -9.10 2.67
N LEU A 223 5.41 -8.60 2.99
CA LEU A 223 4.15 -9.30 2.71
C LEU A 223 3.90 -9.46 1.20
N ALA A 224 4.18 -8.41 0.42
CA ALA A 224 4.09 -8.43 -1.04
C ALA A 224 5.05 -9.43 -1.69
N GLU A 225 6.25 -9.62 -1.13
CA GLU A 225 7.21 -10.63 -1.57
C GLU A 225 6.67 -12.04 -1.42
N ARG A 226 5.98 -12.32 -0.32
CA ARG A 226 5.39 -13.64 -0.05
C ARG A 226 4.17 -13.92 -0.93
N GLY A 227 3.41 -12.90 -1.31
CA GLY A 227 2.27 -13.03 -2.22
C GLY A 227 1.11 -13.88 -1.69
N ILE A 228 0.87 -13.86 -0.38
CA ILE A 228 -0.17 -14.68 0.27
C ILE A 228 -1.56 -14.16 -0.11
N LYS A 229 -2.48 -15.03 -0.57
CA LYS A 229 -3.83 -14.63 -1.00
C LYS A 229 -4.64 -13.91 0.08
N ASN A 230 -4.55 -14.40 1.32
CA ASN A 230 -5.21 -13.80 2.49
C ASN A 230 -4.12 -13.37 3.50
N PRO A 231 -3.53 -12.18 3.34
CA PRO A 231 -2.53 -11.69 4.26
C PRO A 231 -3.20 -11.30 5.58
N THR A 232 -2.61 -11.68 6.70
CA THR A 232 -2.99 -11.22 8.04
C THR A 232 -2.03 -10.13 8.49
N ILE A 233 -2.56 -8.98 8.89
CA ILE A 233 -1.76 -7.83 9.32
C ILE A 233 -1.96 -7.66 10.83
N ASN A 234 -0.96 -8.12 11.58
CA ASN A 234 -0.90 -7.87 13.01
C ASN A 234 -0.61 -6.39 13.24
N ILE A 235 -1.55 -5.70 13.87
CA ILE A 235 -1.33 -4.34 14.37
C ILE A 235 -0.41 -4.49 15.58
N PRO A 236 0.79 -3.90 15.57
CA PRO A 236 1.53 -3.73 16.82
C PRO A 236 0.64 -2.92 17.75
N ALA A 237 0.34 -3.43 18.95
CA ALA A 237 -0.38 -2.66 19.96
C ALA A 237 0.28 -1.28 20.09
N ALA A 238 -0.53 -0.22 20.01
CA ALA A 238 -0.12 1.17 19.81
C ALA A 238 1.23 1.53 20.46
N ALA A 239 2.31 1.42 19.68
CA ALA A 239 3.54 2.14 19.93
C ALA A 239 3.36 3.51 19.26
N ASN A 240 3.24 4.55 20.07
CA ASN A 240 2.88 5.91 19.67
C ASN A 240 3.67 6.39 18.46
N SER A 241 2.92 6.79 17.42
CA SER A 241 3.43 7.44 16.22
C SER A 241 3.76 8.91 16.49
N ARG A 242 5.01 9.22 16.84
CA ARG A 242 5.73 10.34 16.21
C ARG A 242 6.83 9.66 15.40
N ARG A 243 7.19 10.22 14.22
CA ARG A 243 8.24 9.67 13.31
C ARG A 243 9.26 8.91 14.14
N SER A 244 9.48 7.62 13.90
CA SER A 244 10.31 6.74 14.74
C SER A 244 11.77 7.22 14.78
N GLU A 245 12.00 8.34 15.43
CA GLU A 245 13.16 8.60 16.23
C GLU A 245 13.27 7.40 17.15
N SER A 246 14.42 6.75 17.14
CA SER A 246 14.65 5.53 17.90
C SER A 246 14.31 5.75 19.37
N ALA A 247 13.96 4.70 20.11
CA ALA A 247 13.75 4.80 21.55
C ALA A 247 14.95 5.46 22.26
N GLU A 248 16.16 5.29 21.73
CA GLU A 248 17.38 5.97 22.16
C GLU A 248 17.29 7.49 22.03
N PHE A 249 16.78 8.01 20.90
CA PHE A 249 16.61 9.45 20.71
C PHE A 249 15.58 10.04 21.68
N VAL A 250 14.46 9.34 21.89
CA VAL A 250 13.42 9.76 22.84
C VAL A 250 14.01 9.87 24.25
N VAL A 251 14.80 8.88 24.66
CA VAL A 251 15.52 8.91 25.93
C VAL A 251 16.52 10.06 26.01
N LEU A 252 17.31 10.31 24.96
CA LEU A 252 18.25 11.45 24.91
C LEU A 252 17.53 12.80 25.06
N ALA A 253 16.38 12.99 24.42
CA ALA A 253 15.57 14.20 24.58
C ALA A 253 15.00 14.34 26.00
N LEU A 254 14.55 13.23 26.59
CA LEU A 254 14.06 13.21 27.97
C LEU A 254 15.16 13.52 29.00
N MET A 255 16.43 13.20 28.71
CA MET A 255 17.55 13.52 29.61
C MET A 255 17.71 15.03 29.82
N PHE A 256 17.35 15.88 28.86
CA PHE A 256 17.44 17.34 29.02
C PHE A 256 16.28 17.95 29.82
N SER A 257 15.10 17.34 29.75
CA SER A 257 13.91 17.87 30.44
C SER A 257 13.68 17.22 31.81
N GLN A 258 14.12 15.98 32.00
CA GLN A 258 13.76 15.13 33.14
C GLN A 258 14.95 14.29 33.64
N TRP A 259 16.17 14.87 33.63
CA TRP A 259 17.42 14.24 34.07
C TRP A 259 17.29 13.48 35.41
N GLU A 260 16.85 14.16 36.47
CA GLU A 260 16.74 13.62 37.83
C GLU A 260 15.85 12.37 37.92
N ILE A 261 14.91 12.21 36.99
CA ILE A 261 13.97 11.08 36.96
C ILE A 261 14.55 9.92 36.17
N ILE A 262 15.15 10.22 35.01
CA ILE A 262 15.53 9.19 34.03
C ILE A 262 16.94 8.66 34.23
N ALA A 263 17.89 9.45 34.73
CA ALA A 263 19.32 9.12 34.76
C ALA A 263 19.63 7.79 35.49
N ASN A 264 18.92 7.50 36.58
CA ASN A 264 19.12 6.27 37.37
C ASN A 264 18.76 4.98 36.63
N TRP A 265 18.03 5.08 35.52
CA TRP A 265 17.56 3.95 34.72
C TRP A 265 18.38 3.74 33.45
N LEU A 266 19.39 4.56 33.21
CA LEU A 266 20.17 4.55 31.99
C LEU A 266 21.57 3.99 32.22
N SER A 267 22.05 3.22 31.25
CA SER A 267 23.45 2.81 31.17
C SER A 267 23.90 2.80 29.72
N GLU A 268 25.22 2.82 29.52
CA GLU A 268 25.83 2.82 28.20
C GLU A 268 25.40 1.61 27.34
N ALA A 269 25.17 0.46 27.99
CA ALA A 269 24.73 -0.80 27.38
C ALA A 269 23.38 -0.72 26.66
N LEU A 270 22.58 0.29 27.00
CA LEU A 270 21.25 0.48 26.44
C LEU A 270 21.29 0.94 24.99
N PHE A 271 22.35 1.64 24.60
CA PHE A 271 22.50 2.27 23.30
C PHE A 271 23.22 1.34 22.33
N VAL A 272 22.56 1.02 21.22
CA VAL A 272 23.07 0.20 20.12
C VAL A 272 23.77 1.06 19.08
N ASP A 273 23.20 2.23 18.79
CA ASP A 273 23.77 3.14 17.82
C ASP A 273 24.96 3.88 18.45
N GLU A 274 26.12 3.80 17.80
CA GLU A 274 27.36 4.38 18.32
C GLU A 274 27.29 5.92 18.40
N ILE A 275 26.49 6.58 17.56
CA ILE A 275 26.28 8.03 17.66
C ILE A 275 25.43 8.35 18.90
N TYR A 276 24.36 7.58 19.15
CA TYR A 276 23.51 7.80 20.33
C TYR A 276 24.19 7.42 21.65
N ARG A 277 25.04 6.39 21.64
CA ARG A 277 25.88 6.05 22.78
C ARG A 277 26.84 7.18 23.14
N ARG A 278 27.55 7.75 22.16
CA ARG A 278 28.43 8.92 22.37
C ARG A 278 27.66 10.15 22.83
N ALA A 279 26.48 10.40 22.26
CA ALA A 279 25.59 11.46 22.69
C ALA A 279 25.14 11.27 24.15
N PHE A 280 24.76 10.05 24.55
CA PHE A 280 24.41 9.70 25.91
C PHE A 280 25.56 9.98 26.89
N LEU A 281 26.79 9.55 26.57
CA LEU A 281 27.97 9.78 27.40
C LEU A 281 28.23 11.29 27.62
N ALA A 282 28.07 12.10 26.57
CA ALA A 282 28.23 13.55 26.67
C ALA A 282 27.15 14.19 27.58
N VAL A 283 25.89 13.77 27.46
CA VAL A 283 24.81 14.28 28.32
C VAL A 283 24.95 13.78 29.76
N ALA A 284 25.40 12.54 29.95
CA ALA A 284 25.62 11.95 31.27
C ALA A 284 26.74 12.66 32.02
N GLN A 285 27.85 12.97 31.34
CA GLN A 285 28.95 13.75 31.90
C GLN A 285 28.55 15.21 32.18
N ALA A 286 27.60 15.75 31.42
CA ALA A 286 27.03 17.07 31.61
C ALA A 286 25.90 17.14 32.65
N GLU A 287 25.50 16.00 33.24
CA GLU A 287 24.37 15.89 34.17
C GLU A 287 23.06 16.49 33.62
N GLY A 288 22.80 16.27 32.33
CA GLY A 288 21.59 16.80 31.66
C GLY A 288 21.66 18.28 31.26
N ASP A 289 22.80 18.97 31.44
CA ASP A 289 22.99 20.34 30.96
C ASP A 289 23.23 20.35 29.44
N VAL A 290 22.31 20.97 28.69
CA VAL A 290 22.37 21.07 27.22
C VAL A 290 23.66 21.73 26.74
N THR A 291 24.06 22.83 27.37
CA THR A 291 25.20 23.63 26.88
C THR A 291 26.50 22.86 27.06
N LYS A 292 26.70 22.26 28.24
CA LYS A 292 27.89 21.44 28.52
C LYS A 292 27.92 20.18 27.65
N ALA A 293 26.77 19.53 27.45
CA ALA A 293 26.69 18.33 26.62
C ALA A 293 27.11 18.60 25.16
N LEU A 294 26.70 19.75 24.60
CA LEU A 294 27.08 20.17 23.24
C LEU A 294 28.57 20.54 23.09
N GLU A 295 29.22 20.94 24.17
CA GLU A 295 30.67 21.21 24.21
C GLU A 295 31.51 19.91 24.30
N LEU A 296 30.98 18.90 25.01
CA LEU A 296 31.64 17.59 25.17
C LEU A 296 31.44 16.66 23.97
N ALA A 297 30.35 16.83 23.23
CA ALA A 297 30.00 15.97 22.11
C ALA A 297 30.88 16.21 20.86
N ASP A 298 31.25 15.13 20.18
CA ASP A 298 31.84 15.20 18.84
C ASP A 298 30.80 15.69 17.80
N PRO A 299 31.21 16.08 16.58
CA PRO A 299 30.31 16.70 15.60
C PRO A 299 29.04 15.90 15.28
N GLU A 300 29.11 14.56 15.22
CA GLU A 300 27.95 13.72 14.88
C GLU A 300 27.00 13.59 16.06
N ALA A 301 27.55 13.35 17.26
CA ALA A 301 26.76 13.31 18.48
C ALA A 301 26.11 14.67 18.78
N ARG A 302 26.82 15.77 18.51
CA ARG A 302 26.35 17.14 18.69
C ARG A 302 25.10 17.42 17.85
N GLU A 303 25.06 17.01 16.59
CA GLU A 303 23.88 17.19 15.73
C GLU A 303 22.64 16.49 16.30
N VAL A 304 22.82 15.30 16.89
CA VAL A 304 21.73 14.60 17.59
C VAL A 304 21.27 15.39 18.80
N LEU A 305 22.20 15.86 19.64
CA LEU A 305 21.88 16.59 20.86
C LEU A 305 21.19 17.92 20.58
N GLU A 306 21.58 18.64 19.53
CA GLU A 306 20.91 19.88 19.11
C GLU A 306 19.43 19.63 18.76
N ARG A 307 19.13 18.51 18.08
CA ARG A 307 17.75 18.09 17.80
C ARG A 307 17.01 17.65 19.06
N ALA A 308 17.68 16.89 19.93
CA ALA A 308 17.07 16.36 21.15
C ALA A 308 16.73 17.49 22.16
N ALA A 309 17.57 18.54 22.24
CA ALA A 309 17.36 19.67 23.12
C ALA A 309 16.13 20.53 22.77
N VAL A 310 15.69 20.50 21.50
CA VAL A 310 14.49 21.21 21.03
C VAL A 310 13.28 20.29 20.83
N ALA A 311 13.43 19.00 21.11
CA ALA A 311 12.37 18.02 20.94
C ALA A 311 11.35 18.13 22.09
N ASP A 312 10.08 18.34 21.73
CA ASP A 312 8.98 18.34 22.68
C ASP A 312 8.44 16.92 22.89
N VAL A 313 8.92 16.26 23.95
CA VAL A 313 8.62 14.86 24.28
C VAL A 313 7.63 14.77 25.43
N GLU A 314 6.35 14.65 25.09
CA GLU A 314 5.27 14.38 26.04
C GLU A 314 5.08 12.87 26.29
N THR A 315 6.00 12.25 27.04
CA THR A 315 5.89 10.83 27.45
C THR A 315 6.26 10.63 28.92
N GLN A 316 6.11 9.40 29.42
CA GLN A 316 6.52 9.02 30.78
C GLN A 316 7.98 8.57 30.77
N PRO A 317 8.92 9.30 31.42
CA PRO A 317 10.36 9.04 31.28
C PRO A 317 10.77 7.65 31.75
N ILE A 318 10.25 7.23 32.90
CA ILE A 318 10.54 5.92 33.49
C ILE A 318 10.13 4.80 32.52
N ARG A 319 8.97 4.95 31.87
CA ARG A 319 8.47 3.97 30.92
C ARG A 319 9.36 3.86 29.68
N GLU A 320 9.84 4.98 29.15
CA GLU A 320 10.74 4.96 28.00
C GLU A 320 12.12 4.39 28.35
N ALA A 321 12.65 4.69 29.54
CA ALA A 321 13.87 4.06 30.03
C ALA A 321 13.70 2.54 30.18
N TRP A 322 12.59 2.07 30.76
CA TRP A 322 12.30 0.64 30.88
C TRP A 322 12.06 -0.05 29.54
N ASN A 323 11.48 0.64 28.55
CA ASN A 323 11.35 0.13 27.20
C ASN A 323 12.75 -0.10 26.58
N LEU A 324 13.66 0.86 26.72
CA LEU A 324 15.02 0.77 26.22
C LEU A 324 15.81 -0.34 26.94
N LEU A 325 15.68 -0.43 28.27
CA LEU A 325 16.23 -1.52 29.09
C LEU A 325 15.73 -2.89 28.64
N SER A 326 14.42 -3.03 28.44
CA SER A 326 13.82 -4.29 27.97
C SER A 326 14.37 -4.72 26.61
N ALA A 327 14.54 -3.76 25.70
CA ALA A 327 15.11 -4.02 24.38
C ALA A 327 16.57 -4.48 24.48
N ALA A 328 17.38 -3.83 25.34
CA ALA A 328 18.77 -4.20 25.58
C ALA A 328 18.91 -5.60 26.19
N VAL A 329 18.13 -5.93 27.21
CA VAL A 329 18.13 -7.26 27.84
C VAL A 329 17.70 -8.34 26.86
N ARG A 330 16.63 -8.12 26.08
CA ARG A 330 16.16 -9.10 25.08
C ARG A 330 17.22 -9.36 24.01
N ARG A 331 17.94 -8.33 23.57
CA ARG A 331 19.06 -8.44 22.62
C ARG A 331 20.17 -9.32 23.20
N GLU A 332 20.58 -9.06 24.43
CA GLU A 332 21.62 -9.84 25.10
C GLU A 332 21.23 -11.31 25.28
N LEU A 333 19.98 -11.57 25.70
CA LEU A 333 19.44 -12.93 25.82
C LEU A 333 19.35 -13.68 24.49
N ALA A 334 19.15 -12.97 23.37
CA ALA A 334 19.05 -13.57 22.04
C ALA A 334 20.43 -13.97 21.47
N HIS A 335 21.49 -13.22 21.80
CA HIS A 335 22.85 -13.56 21.39
C HIS A 335 23.39 -14.83 22.06
N ARG A 336 22.77 -15.29 23.15
CA ARG A 336 23.29 -16.34 24.04
C ARG A 336 22.54 -17.68 24.00
N VAL A 337 21.77 -17.95 22.94
CA VAL A 337 20.98 -19.20 22.76
C VAL A 337 21.84 -20.48 22.78
N THR A 338 23.16 -20.38 22.60
CA THR A 338 24.13 -21.50 22.55
C THR A 338 24.86 -21.80 23.86
N ILE A 339 24.54 -21.14 24.98
CA ILE A 339 25.25 -21.34 26.25
C ILE A 339 24.91 -22.69 26.90
N THR A 340 25.95 -23.46 27.25
CA THR A 340 25.85 -24.78 27.91
C THR A 340 26.13 -24.75 29.43
N ASP A 341 26.44 -23.59 30.01
CA ASP A 341 26.69 -23.44 31.46
C ASP A 341 25.35 -23.41 32.25
N PRO A 342 25.09 -24.38 33.15
CA PRO A 342 23.87 -24.43 33.96
C PRO A 342 23.61 -23.17 34.81
N GLU A 343 24.65 -22.51 35.31
CA GLU A 343 24.49 -21.30 36.13
C GLU A 343 24.04 -20.11 35.27
N GLN A 344 24.65 -19.91 34.10
CA GLN A 344 24.24 -18.87 33.16
C GLN A 344 22.81 -19.09 32.63
N ILE A 345 22.41 -20.34 32.38
CA ILE A 345 21.02 -20.68 32.00
C ILE A 345 20.03 -20.25 33.09
N ARG A 346 20.37 -20.47 34.37
CA ARG A 346 19.54 -20.07 35.51
C ARG A 346 19.42 -18.54 35.61
N VAL A 347 20.52 -17.83 35.45
CA VAL A 347 20.55 -16.36 35.48
C VAL A 347 19.76 -15.76 34.31
N ASP A 348 19.90 -16.29 33.09
CA ASP A 348 19.16 -15.86 31.90
C ASP A 348 17.65 -16.12 32.03
N ARG A 349 17.27 -17.27 32.62
CA ARG A 349 15.88 -17.57 32.93
C ARG A 349 15.30 -16.56 33.94
N SER A 350 16.07 -16.18 34.96
CA SER A 350 15.66 -15.14 35.92
C SER A 350 15.44 -13.79 35.22
N ALA A 351 16.33 -13.38 34.33
CA ALA A 351 16.18 -12.14 33.56
C ALA A 351 14.92 -12.15 32.68
N ARG A 352 14.58 -13.29 32.05
CA ARG A 352 13.32 -13.44 31.30
C ARG A 352 12.08 -13.25 32.18
N LEU A 353 12.08 -13.79 33.40
CA LEU A 353 10.98 -13.60 34.35
C LEU A 353 10.87 -12.14 34.80
N LEU A 354 12.01 -11.46 35.04
CA LEU A 354 12.01 -10.04 35.39
C LEU A 354 11.45 -9.16 34.26
N LEU A 355 11.70 -9.52 32.99
CA LEU A 355 11.10 -8.81 31.85
C LEU A 355 9.57 -8.92 31.82
N GLU A 356 9.01 -10.06 32.18
CA GLU A 356 7.54 -10.24 32.29
C GLU A 356 6.95 -9.38 33.43
N ASN A 357 7.71 -9.21 34.51
CA ASN A 357 7.29 -8.43 35.67
C ASN A 357 7.33 -6.90 35.45
N LEU A 358 7.96 -6.40 34.38
CA LEU A 358 7.96 -4.97 34.04
C LEU A 358 6.56 -4.45 33.69
N GLU A 359 5.64 -5.33 33.28
CA GLU A 359 4.24 -4.97 33.02
C GLU A 359 3.36 -4.99 34.28
N VAL A 360 3.89 -5.48 35.42
CA VAL A 360 3.17 -5.60 36.69
C VAL A 360 3.46 -4.37 37.56
N PRO A 361 2.47 -3.49 37.84
CA PRO A 361 2.73 -2.17 38.46
C PRO A 361 3.50 -2.21 39.79
N ASN A 362 3.25 -3.21 40.64
CA ASN A 362 3.87 -3.31 41.96
C ASN A 362 5.25 -4.00 41.94
N MET A 363 5.68 -4.52 40.79
CA MET A 363 6.94 -5.27 40.64
C MET A 363 7.88 -4.64 39.61
N ALA A 364 7.38 -3.72 38.78
CA ALA A 364 8.11 -3.17 37.65
C ALA A 364 9.41 -2.46 38.06
N GLU A 365 9.36 -1.61 39.08
CA GLU A 365 10.52 -0.83 39.53
C GLU A 365 11.66 -1.75 40.04
N SER A 366 11.36 -2.65 40.98
CA SER A 366 12.35 -3.61 41.50
C SER A 366 12.87 -4.56 40.40
N SER A 367 12.03 -4.90 39.42
CA SER A 367 12.45 -5.74 38.30
C SER A 367 13.38 -4.98 37.36
N ALA A 368 13.11 -3.70 37.10
CA ALA A 368 13.98 -2.84 36.31
C ALA A 368 15.35 -2.65 36.97
N GLU A 369 15.41 -2.45 38.30
CA GLU A 369 16.68 -2.31 39.03
C GLU A 369 17.55 -3.57 38.87
N GLN A 370 16.94 -4.75 39.06
CA GLN A 370 17.63 -6.03 38.92
C GLN A 370 18.10 -6.27 37.48
N LEU A 371 17.28 -5.89 36.49
CA LEU A 371 17.63 -6.01 35.07
C LEU A 371 18.77 -5.07 34.67
N LEU A 372 18.78 -3.83 35.17
CA LEU A 372 19.86 -2.89 34.93
C LEU A 372 21.18 -3.38 35.54
N GLY A 373 21.13 -3.89 36.78
CA GLY A 373 22.29 -4.51 37.42
C GLY A 373 22.77 -5.77 36.68
N TRP A 374 21.84 -6.60 36.20
CA TRP A 374 22.13 -7.77 35.37
C TRP A 374 22.84 -7.39 34.07
N LEU A 375 22.41 -6.31 33.42
CA LEU A 375 22.99 -5.84 32.17
C LEU A 375 24.41 -5.27 32.40
N ASN A 376 24.57 -4.42 33.42
CA ASN A 376 25.85 -3.77 33.71
C ASN A 376 26.94 -4.77 34.12
N ASN A 377 26.60 -5.80 34.90
CA ASN A 377 27.56 -6.84 35.29
C ASN A 377 28.08 -7.65 34.11
N ARG A 378 27.36 -7.67 32.98
CA ARG A 378 27.70 -8.48 31.80
C ARG A 378 28.44 -7.72 30.72
N VAL A 379 28.31 -6.39 30.67
CA VAL A 379 29.14 -5.55 29.80
C VAL A 379 30.61 -5.63 30.20
N GLY A 380 30.89 -5.74 31.51
CA GLY A 380 32.25 -5.93 32.02
C GLY A 380 32.88 -7.30 31.76
N GLU A 381 32.16 -8.28 31.18
CA GLU A 381 32.73 -9.57 30.75
C GLU A 381 33.22 -9.54 29.28
N HIS A 382 32.97 -8.44 28.56
CA HIS A 382 33.30 -8.28 27.13
C HIS A 382 34.43 -7.28 26.83
N GLU A 383 34.96 -6.61 27.85
CA GLU A 383 36.25 -5.87 27.83
C GLU A 383 37.40 -6.76 28.32
#